data_AF-A0A3D3IVJ0-F1
#
_entry.id   AF-A0A3D3IVJ0-F1
#
_cell.length_a   1.000
_cell.length_b   1.000
_cell.length_c   1.000
_cell.angle_alpha   90.00
_cell.angle_beta   90.00
_cell.angle_gamma   90.00
#
_symmetry.space_group_name_H-M   'P 1'
#
loop_
_entity.id
_entity.type
_entity.pdbx_description
1 polymer ?
#
loop_
_entity_poly.entity_id
_entity_poly.type
_entity_poly.pdbx_seq_one_letter_code
_entity_poly.pdbx_strand_id
1 'polypeptide(L)'
;MKKLHWLRKRLKLPRLLLKRRLPQRLHRHLSLKLRLKLLLKHLQKKYPLNLQLRLKKKVQHNILIATILTAHGVRGWVKLHWHGEDPLLALTYKTLYDKNGRAFEVMEQRMQGKALAVKFKDIDDRGDVEKLRGTELFIARDRLPAAAENEFYHIDLIGLHVRSTDGKHIGTVRAIQNFGASDLLEVSTARGDVEYFPFTDDVVTEVNAEEQLIIVNMPEYDE
;
A
#
# COMPACT_ATOMS: atom_id res chain seq x y z
N MET A 1 9.92 -33.30 -18.63
CA MET A 1 9.80 -32.35 -17.49
C MET A 1 9.85 -30.88 -17.97
N LYS A 2 8.80 -30.34 -18.60
CA LYS A 2 8.73 -28.91 -19.01
C LYS A 2 7.43 -28.17 -18.64
N LYS A 3 6.45 -28.84 -18.02
CA LYS A 3 5.12 -28.26 -17.71
C LYS A 3 5.05 -27.38 -16.45
N LEU A 4 5.92 -27.57 -15.44
CA LEU A 4 5.86 -26.78 -14.19
C LEU A 4 6.40 -25.36 -14.34
N HIS A 5 7.31 -25.12 -15.29
CA HIS A 5 7.91 -23.81 -15.47
C HIS A 5 6.89 -22.76 -15.95
N TRP A 6 5.91 -23.17 -16.75
CA TRP A 6 4.83 -22.32 -17.25
C TRP A 6 3.83 -21.90 -16.16
N LEU A 7 3.44 -22.80 -15.24
CA LEU A 7 2.52 -22.47 -14.13
C LEU A 7 3.15 -21.52 -13.11
N ARG A 8 4.46 -21.64 -12.88
CA ARG A 8 5.21 -20.86 -11.89
C ARG A 8 5.20 -19.36 -12.21
N LYS A 9 5.24 -19.01 -13.49
CA LYS A 9 5.24 -17.61 -13.97
C LYS A 9 3.85 -16.96 -13.91
N ARG A 10 2.77 -17.75 -14.04
CA ARG A 10 1.38 -17.24 -14.10
C ARG A 10 0.71 -17.10 -12.72
N LEU A 11 1.19 -17.80 -11.69
CA LEU A 11 0.52 -17.85 -10.38
C LEU A 11 1.31 -17.21 -9.22
N LYS A 12 2.50 -16.62 -9.46
CA LYS A 12 3.38 -16.02 -8.42
C LYS A 12 3.48 -16.87 -7.13
N LEU A 13 3.55 -18.21 -7.27
CA LEU A 13 3.60 -19.09 -6.10
C LEU A 13 5.02 -19.19 -5.55
N PRO A 14 5.25 -18.96 -4.23
CA PRO A 14 6.56 -19.10 -3.61
C PRO A 14 7.08 -20.55 -3.69
N ARG A 15 8.41 -20.70 -3.85
CA ARG A 15 9.12 -21.99 -4.04
C ARG A 15 8.80 -23.03 -2.96
N LEU A 16 8.39 -22.59 -1.76
CA LEU A 16 8.13 -23.42 -0.59
C LEU A 16 6.90 -24.33 -0.70
N LEU A 17 5.91 -23.98 -1.53
CA LEU A 17 4.64 -24.73 -1.62
C LEU A 17 4.75 -26.07 -2.36
N LEU A 18 5.85 -26.33 -3.05
CA LEU A 18 6.04 -27.54 -3.87
C LEU A 18 6.94 -28.61 -3.25
N LYS A 19 7.60 -28.34 -2.11
CA LYS A 19 8.52 -29.30 -1.47
C LYS A 19 7.88 -30.22 -0.43
N ARG A 20 6.61 -30.00 -0.05
CA ARG A 20 5.94 -30.90 0.90
C ARG A 20 5.34 -32.09 0.16
N ARG A 21 5.93 -33.27 0.39
CA ARG A 21 5.46 -34.57 -0.12
C ARG A 21 3.95 -34.67 0.12
N LEU A 22 3.20 -34.77 -0.98
CA LEU A 22 1.79 -35.16 -0.93
C LEU A 22 1.69 -36.49 -0.16
N PRO A 23 0.67 -36.67 0.70
CA PRO A 23 0.45 -37.93 1.39
C PRO A 23 0.37 -39.06 0.35
N GLN A 24 1.21 -40.09 0.51
CA GLN A 24 1.43 -41.14 -0.50
C GLN A 24 0.21 -42.03 -0.75
N ARG A 25 -0.83 -41.93 0.07
CA ARG A 25 -2.10 -42.62 -0.12
C ARG A 25 -3.12 -41.66 -0.72
N LEU A 26 -3.12 -41.49 -2.04
CA LEU A 26 -4.30 -41.15 -2.87
C LEU A 26 -3.89 -41.02 -4.37
N HIS A 27 -4.11 -42.13 -5.08
CA HIS A 27 -4.36 -42.27 -6.53
C HIS A 27 -3.25 -42.06 -7.58
N ARG A 28 -2.89 -43.19 -8.22
CA ARG A 28 -2.12 -43.33 -9.47
C ARG A 28 -2.88 -42.96 -10.77
N HIS A 29 -4.19 -42.63 -10.72
CA HIS A 29 -5.01 -42.42 -11.93
C HIS A 29 -5.83 -41.12 -12.00
N LEU A 30 -5.56 -40.12 -11.15
CA LEU A 30 -6.30 -38.85 -11.21
C LEU A 30 -5.65 -37.87 -12.19
N SER A 31 -6.45 -37.33 -13.10
CA SER A 31 -6.02 -36.26 -14.01
C SER A 31 -5.52 -35.04 -13.21
N LEU A 32 -4.58 -34.29 -13.80
CA LEU A 32 -3.98 -33.10 -13.18
C LEU A 32 -5.04 -32.09 -12.72
N LYS A 33 -6.15 -31.97 -13.45
CA LYS A 33 -7.31 -31.14 -13.09
C LYS A 33 -7.95 -31.58 -11.77
N LEU A 34 -8.13 -32.89 -11.58
CA LEU A 34 -8.80 -33.42 -10.40
C LEU A 34 -7.89 -33.36 -9.16
N ARG A 35 -6.59 -33.56 -9.32
CA ARG A 35 -5.59 -33.30 -8.27
C ARG A 35 -5.56 -31.83 -7.85
N LEU A 36 -5.60 -30.90 -8.82
CA LEU A 36 -5.71 -29.47 -8.52
C LEU A 36 -7.01 -29.15 -7.77
N LYS A 37 -8.13 -29.74 -8.19
CA LYS A 37 -9.46 -29.52 -7.58
C LYS A 37 -9.51 -30.03 -6.14
N LEU A 38 -8.90 -31.18 -5.87
CA LEU A 38 -8.78 -31.74 -4.52
C LEU A 38 -7.82 -30.93 -3.64
N LEU A 39 -6.70 -30.47 -4.19
CA LEU A 39 -5.75 -29.59 -3.48
C LEU A 39 -6.41 -28.26 -3.12
N LEU A 40 -7.13 -27.65 -4.06
CA LEU A 40 -7.95 -26.45 -3.83
C LEU A 40 -9.02 -26.68 -2.76
N LYS A 41 -9.75 -27.80 -2.83
CA LYS A 41 -10.77 -28.14 -1.83
C LYS A 41 -10.17 -28.37 -0.44
N HIS A 42 -8.99 -28.99 -0.37
CA HIS A 42 -8.26 -29.20 0.88
C HIS A 42 -7.71 -27.89 1.45
N LEU A 43 -7.17 -27.01 0.60
CA LEU A 43 -6.72 -25.67 0.98
C LEU A 43 -7.88 -24.79 1.45
N GLN A 44 -9.02 -24.81 0.76
CA GLN A 44 -10.24 -24.09 1.17
C GLN A 44 -10.82 -24.59 2.50
N LYS A 45 -10.66 -25.88 2.81
CA LYS A 45 -11.07 -26.47 4.09
C LYS A 45 -10.10 -26.15 5.24
N LYS A 46 -8.80 -26.01 4.94
CA LYS A 46 -7.74 -25.64 5.91
C LYS A 46 -7.67 -24.14 6.17
N TYR A 47 -8.07 -23.31 5.20
CA TYR A 47 -8.14 -21.85 5.30
C TYR A 47 -9.57 -21.37 4.99
N PRO A 48 -10.54 -21.55 5.90
CA PRO A 48 -11.93 -21.22 5.64
C PRO A 48 -12.15 -19.69 5.67
N LEU A 49 -12.84 -19.20 4.63
CA LEU A 49 -13.53 -17.90 4.48
C LEU A 49 -12.72 -16.58 4.56
N ASN A 50 -11.71 -16.48 5.42
CA ASN A 50 -10.99 -15.22 5.66
C ASN A 50 -10.08 -14.80 4.49
N LEU A 51 -9.69 -15.71 3.60
CA LEU A 51 -8.87 -15.37 2.43
C LEU A 51 -9.71 -14.75 1.29
N GLN A 52 -10.95 -15.20 1.11
CA GLN A 52 -11.87 -14.62 0.11
C GLN A 52 -12.45 -13.29 0.60
N LEU A 53 -12.66 -13.15 1.91
CA LEU A 53 -13.00 -11.86 2.54
C LEU A 53 -11.78 -10.92 2.59
N ARG A 54 -10.53 -11.37 2.83
CA ARG A 54 -9.31 -10.54 2.72
C ARG A 54 -9.05 -10.03 1.29
N LEU A 55 -9.42 -10.81 0.27
CA LEU A 55 -9.29 -10.38 -1.12
C LEU A 55 -10.45 -9.46 -1.57
N LYS A 56 -11.61 -9.51 -0.92
CA LYS A 56 -12.75 -8.62 -1.19
C LYS A 56 -12.82 -7.39 -0.31
N LYS A 57 -12.22 -7.43 0.89
CA LYS A 57 -12.03 -6.30 1.78
C LYS A 57 -10.70 -5.63 1.47
N LYS A 58 -10.52 -5.24 0.20
CA LYS A 58 -9.67 -4.09 -0.13
C LYS A 58 -10.33 -2.94 0.60
N VAL A 59 -9.88 -2.64 1.81
CA VAL A 59 -10.08 -1.30 2.35
C VAL A 59 -9.43 -0.42 1.30
N GLN A 60 -10.24 0.28 0.51
CA GLN A 60 -9.77 1.26 -0.45
C GLN A 60 -9.19 2.39 0.40
N HIS A 61 -7.95 2.21 0.85
CA HIS A 61 -7.16 3.29 1.42
C HIS A 61 -6.86 4.22 0.25
N ASN A 62 -7.81 5.12 0.03
CA ASN A 62 -7.68 6.22 -0.90
C ASN A 62 -6.72 7.20 -0.25
N ILE A 63 -5.58 7.41 -0.90
CA ILE A 63 -4.50 8.25 -0.41
C ILE A 63 -4.70 9.62 -1.02
N LEU A 64 -4.85 10.63 -0.16
CA LEU A 64 -4.87 12.03 -0.61
C LEU A 64 -3.52 12.34 -1.25
N ILE A 65 -3.50 12.64 -2.54
CA ILE A 65 -2.27 12.90 -3.28
C ILE A 65 -2.18 14.35 -3.75
N ALA A 66 -3.32 15.01 -3.96
CA ALA A 66 -3.35 16.40 -4.39
C ALA A 66 -4.62 17.13 -3.95
N THR A 67 -4.56 18.46 -3.92
CA THR A 67 -5.73 19.33 -3.74
C THR A 67 -5.77 20.35 -4.88
N ILE A 68 -6.95 20.53 -5.49
CA ILE A 68 -7.16 21.53 -6.53
C ILE A 68 -7.13 22.93 -5.89
N LEU A 69 -6.22 23.79 -6.34
CA LEU A 69 -6.06 25.15 -5.81
C LEU A 69 -6.84 26.18 -6.62
N THR A 70 -6.39 26.48 -7.84
CA THR A 70 -6.93 27.57 -8.67
C THR A 70 -6.76 27.25 -10.14
N ALA A 71 -7.46 27.98 -10.99
CA ALA A 71 -7.15 28.00 -12.41
C ALA A 71 -5.74 28.58 -12.68
N HIS A 72 -5.14 28.12 -13.76
CA HIS A 72 -3.94 28.69 -14.35
C HIS A 72 -4.25 29.19 -15.76
N GLY A 73 -4.35 30.51 -15.93
CA GLY A 73 -4.79 31.10 -17.21
C GLY A 73 -6.25 30.78 -17.53
N VAL A 74 -6.60 30.80 -18.82
CA VAL A 74 -7.99 30.67 -19.30
C VAL A 74 -8.29 29.35 -20.02
N ARG A 75 -7.26 28.53 -20.32
CA ARG A 75 -7.38 27.29 -21.11
C ARG A 75 -7.60 26.03 -20.26
N GLY A 76 -8.24 26.18 -19.10
CA GLY A 76 -8.57 25.06 -18.21
C GLY A 76 -7.37 24.35 -17.57
N TRP A 77 -6.20 24.99 -17.49
CA TRP A 77 -5.11 24.45 -16.68
C TRP A 77 -5.44 24.60 -15.20
N VAL A 78 -5.09 23.58 -14.42
CA VAL A 78 -5.43 23.47 -13.01
C VAL A 78 -4.15 23.47 -12.19
N LYS A 79 -4.05 24.39 -11.24
CA LYS A 79 -2.98 24.40 -10.25
C LYS A 79 -3.33 23.43 -9.13
N LEU A 80 -2.42 22.50 -8.84
CA LEU A 80 -2.54 21.54 -7.75
C LEU A 80 -1.55 21.87 -6.64
N HIS A 81 -1.98 21.67 -5.40
CA HIS A 81 -1.08 21.41 -4.28
C HIS A 81 -0.84 19.90 -4.25
N TRP A 82 0.42 19.48 -4.37
CA TRP A 82 0.79 18.07 -4.39
C TRP A 82 1.31 17.67 -3.01
N HIS A 83 0.80 16.55 -2.48
CA HIS A 83 1.15 16.05 -1.14
C HIS A 83 2.19 14.93 -1.15
N GLY A 84 2.47 14.34 -2.33
CA GLY A 84 3.53 13.33 -2.47
C GLY A 84 4.92 13.96 -2.64
N GLU A 85 5.96 13.12 -2.61
CA GLU A 85 7.35 13.58 -2.75
C GLU A 85 7.67 14.13 -4.15
N ASP A 86 7.19 13.47 -5.19
CA ASP A 86 7.40 13.89 -6.59
C ASP A 86 6.08 14.28 -7.28
N PRO A 87 5.84 15.58 -7.54
CA PRO A 87 4.69 16.07 -8.29
C PRO A 87 4.58 15.52 -9.72
N LEU A 88 5.70 15.07 -10.32
CA LEU A 88 5.70 14.53 -11.67
C LEU A 88 5.03 13.15 -11.77
N LEU A 89 4.73 12.51 -10.64
CA LEU A 89 3.99 11.25 -10.61
C LEU A 89 2.51 11.40 -10.98
N ALA A 90 1.95 12.63 -11.01
CA ALA A 90 0.56 12.85 -11.36
C ALA A 90 0.19 12.27 -12.74
N LEU A 91 1.04 12.47 -13.75
CA LEU A 91 0.87 11.90 -15.10
C LEU A 91 1.05 10.37 -15.10
N THR A 92 1.92 9.84 -14.24
CA THR A 92 2.13 8.39 -14.09
C THR A 92 0.86 7.70 -13.59
N TYR A 93 0.14 8.31 -12.64
CA TYR A 93 -1.12 7.75 -12.13
C TYR A 93 -2.27 7.82 -13.13
N LYS A 94 -2.20 8.71 -14.13
CA LYS A 94 -3.17 8.98 -15.20
C LYS A 94 -4.55 9.44 -14.75
N THR A 95 -5.13 8.84 -13.72
CA THR A 95 -6.48 9.15 -13.24
C THR A 95 -6.47 9.26 -11.73
N LEU A 96 -6.92 10.42 -11.26
CA LEU A 96 -7.15 10.74 -9.84
C LEU A 96 -8.66 10.71 -9.58
N TYR A 97 -9.07 10.54 -8.32
CA TYR A 97 -10.48 10.48 -7.94
C TYR A 97 -10.80 11.47 -6.83
N ASP A 98 -11.97 12.11 -6.83
CA ASP A 98 -12.43 12.83 -5.64
C ASP A 98 -13.04 11.87 -4.60
N LYS A 99 -13.43 12.42 -3.44
CA LYS A 99 -14.13 11.69 -2.38
C LYS A 99 -15.45 11.04 -2.81
N ASN A 100 -16.09 11.55 -3.87
CA ASN A 100 -17.36 11.04 -4.41
C ASN A 100 -17.12 9.98 -5.51
N GLY A 101 -15.86 9.68 -5.85
CA GLY A 101 -15.48 8.75 -6.91
C GLY A 101 -15.48 9.35 -8.31
N ARG A 102 -15.63 10.67 -8.48
CA ARG A 102 -15.48 11.34 -9.77
C ARG A 102 -14.04 11.20 -10.25
N ALA A 103 -13.86 10.71 -11.47
CA ALA A 103 -12.55 10.55 -12.09
C ALA A 103 -12.06 11.86 -12.73
N PHE A 104 -10.76 12.12 -12.58
CA PHE A 104 -10.03 13.22 -13.18
C PHE A 104 -8.83 12.66 -13.95
N GLU A 105 -8.94 12.62 -15.28
CA GLU A 105 -7.89 12.09 -16.15
C GLU A 105 -6.86 13.20 -16.46
N VAL A 106 -5.62 12.99 -16.03
CA VAL A 106 -4.49 13.89 -16.26
C VAL A 106 -3.96 13.67 -17.67
N MET A 107 -4.11 14.69 -18.52
CA MET A 107 -3.63 14.65 -19.91
C MET A 107 -2.21 15.18 -20.04
N GLU A 108 -1.93 16.30 -19.38
CA GLU A 108 -0.63 16.96 -19.39
C GLU A 108 -0.30 17.49 -17.99
N GLN A 109 0.99 17.63 -17.70
CA GLN A 109 1.46 18.27 -16.48
C GLN A 109 2.69 19.11 -16.79
N ARG A 110 2.91 20.15 -15.99
CA ARG A 110 4.15 20.93 -15.99
C ARG A 110 4.37 21.58 -14.63
N MET A 111 5.65 21.73 -14.27
CA MET A 111 6.03 22.53 -13.11
C MET A 111 6.00 24.01 -13.46
N GLN A 112 5.41 24.82 -12.58
CA GLN A 112 5.44 26.27 -12.66
C GLN A 112 5.87 26.87 -11.31
N GLY A 113 7.16 27.20 -11.23
CA GLY A 113 7.79 27.53 -9.96
C GLY A 113 7.68 26.35 -9.00
N LYS A 114 7.09 26.59 -7.82
CA LYS A 114 6.87 25.55 -6.80
C LYS A 114 5.55 24.79 -6.93
N ALA A 115 4.74 25.10 -7.94
CA ALA A 115 3.40 24.51 -8.09
C ALA A 115 3.30 23.61 -9.31
N LEU A 116 2.52 22.53 -9.17
CA LEU A 116 2.17 21.64 -10.26
C LEU A 116 0.97 22.22 -11.00
N ALA A 117 1.08 22.38 -12.32
CA ALA A 117 -0.04 22.71 -13.19
C ALA A 117 -0.37 21.49 -14.07
N VAL A 118 -1.63 21.07 -14.09
CA VAL A 118 -2.10 19.93 -14.88
C VAL A 118 -3.23 20.34 -15.81
N LYS A 119 -3.35 19.62 -16.92
CA LYS A 119 -4.50 19.68 -17.81
C LYS A 119 -5.30 18.41 -17.60
N PHE A 120 -6.53 18.54 -17.11
CA PHE A 120 -7.45 17.42 -17.03
C PHE A 120 -8.26 17.32 -18.32
N LYS A 121 -8.71 16.11 -18.64
CA LYS A 121 -9.72 15.88 -19.66
C LYS A 121 -11.04 16.52 -19.23
N ASP A 122 -11.77 17.08 -20.19
CA ASP A 122 -13.10 17.70 -20.01
C ASP A 122 -13.11 18.90 -19.03
N ILE A 123 -11.96 19.54 -18.82
CA ILE A 123 -11.82 20.81 -18.06
C ILE A 123 -11.10 21.80 -18.96
N ASP A 124 -11.85 22.66 -19.64
CA ASP A 124 -11.32 23.47 -20.75
C ASP A 124 -11.26 24.97 -20.51
N ASP A 125 -11.98 25.46 -19.51
CA ASP A 125 -11.97 26.88 -19.16
C ASP A 125 -11.70 27.11 -17.67
N ARG A 126 -11.50 28.40 -17.34
CA ARG A 126 -11.26 28.83 -15.96
C ARG A 126 -12.47 28.60 -15.05
N GLY A 127 -13.68 28.78 -15.56
CA GLY A 127 -14.91 28.66 -14.77
C GLY A 127 -15.11 27.25 -14.23
N ASP A 128 -14.77 26.23 -15.02
CA ASP A 128 -14.83 24.84 -14.59
C ASP A 128 -13.83 24.52 -13.47
N VAL A 129 -12.64 25.11 -13.52
CA VAL A 129 -11.65 24.93 -12.46
C VAL A 129 -12.08 25.60 -11.15
N GLU A 130 -12.63 26.80 -11.21
CA GLU A 130 -13.07 27.52 -10.00
C GLU A 130 -14.19 26.76 -9.26
N LYS A 131 -15.08 26.05 -9.99
CA LYS A 131 -16.09 25.16 -9.39
C LYS A 131 -15.48 23.97 -8.63
N LEU A 132 -14.25 23.60 -8.97
CA LEU A 132 -13.54 22.44 -8.41
C LEU A 132 -12.50 22.82 -7.36
N ARG A 133 -12.36 24.12 -7.05
CA ARG A 133 -11.42 24.61 -6.05
C ARG A 133 -11.65 23.96 -4.68
N GLY A 134 -10.56 23.53 -4.06
CA GLY A 134 -10.58 22.82 -2.78
C GLY A 134 -10.91 21.33 -2.89
N THR A 135 -11.16 20.81 -4.10
CA THR A 135 -11.41 19.38 -4.29
C THR A 135 -10.13 18.59 -3.99
N GLU A 136 -10.25 17.67 -3.05
CA GLU A 136 -9.23 16.69 -2.70
C GLU A 136 -9.24 15.54 -3.71
N LEU A 137 -8.06 15.17 -4.17
CA LEU A 137 -7.83 14.14 -5.17
C LEU A 137 -7.04 13.00 -4.57
N PHE A 138 -7.53 11.80 -4.81
CA PHE A 138 -7.07 10.56 -4.22
C PHE A 138 -6.64 9.56 -5.29
N ILE A 139 -5.74 8.66 -4.88
CA ILE A 139 -5.41 7.45 -5.62
C ILE A 139 -5.60 6.24 -4.72
N ALA A 140 -5.93 5.10 -5.32
CA ALA A 140 -5.94 3.84 -4.59
C ALA A 140 -4.49 3.45 -4.24
N ARG A 141 -4.27 2.94 -3.02
CA ARG A 141 -2.96 2.48 -2.56
C ARG A 141 -2.24 1.55 -3.54
N ASP A 142 -2.98 0.69 -4.25
CA ASP A 142 -2.42 -0.26 -5.22
C ASP A 142 -1.92 0.37 -6.52
N ARG A 143 -2.15 1.67 -6.73
CA ARG A 143 -1.59 2.44 -7.85
C ARG A 143 -0.29 3.16 -7.51
N LEU A 144 0.09 3.22 -6.24
CA LEU A 144 1.44 3.68 -5.90
C LEU A 144 2.47 2.70 -6.49
N PRO A 145 3.66 3.19 -6.86
CA PRO A 145 4.78 2.33 -7.21
C PRO A 145 5.01 1.26 -6.14
N ALA A 146 5.54 0.11 -6.55
CA ALA A 146 6.07 -0.82 -5.56
C ALA A 146 7.28 -0.14 -4.89
N ALA A 147 7.29 -0.13 -3.56
CA ALA A 147 8.46 0.30 -2.81
C ALA A 147 9.63 -0.63 -3.11
N ALA A 148 10.87 -0.12 -3.05
CA ALA A 148 12.06 -0.95 -3.17
C ALA A 148 12.18 -1.92 -1.99
N GLU A 149 13.15 -2.85 -2.06
CA GLU A 149 13.49 -3.68 -0.91
C GLU A 149 13.94 -2.77 0.25
N ASN A 150 13.32 -2.94 1.43
CA ASN A 150 13.50 -2.13 2.63
C ASN A 150 12.95 -0.69 2.58
N GLU A 151 12.17 -0.34 1.55
CA GLU A 151 11.39 0.90 1.56
C GLU A 151 9.93 0.60 1.92
N PHE A 152 9.34 1.48 2.72
CA PHE A 152 7.95 1.35 3.15
C PHE A 152 7.24 2.69 3.01
N TYR A 153 6.03 2.68 2.48
CA TYR A 153 5.20 3.88 2.56
C TYR A 153 4.67 4.03 3.98
N HIS A 154 4.71 5.24 4.54
CA HIS A 154 4.24 5.49 5.91
C HIS A 154 2.80 4.99 6.14
N ILE A 155 1.94 5.10 5.12
CA ILE A 155 0.55 4.64 5.18
C ILE A 155 0.40 3.12 5.32
N ASP A 156 1.40 2.34 4.91
CA ASP A 156 1.39 0.89 5.11
C ASP A 156 1.74 0.51 6.54
N LEU A 157 2.49 1.37 7.22
CA LEU A 157 2.99 1.15 8.56
C LEU A 157 1.97 1.62 9.61
N ILE A 158 1.17 2.63 9.30
CA ILE A 158 0.09 3.11 10.16
C ILE A 158 -0.94 2.00 10.39
N GLY A 159 -1.27 1.73 11.65
CA GLY A 159 -2.21 0.70 12.07
C GLY A 159 -1.61 -0.69 12.25
N LEU A 160 -0.31 -0.89 11.96
CA LEU A 160 0.35 -2.16 12.26
C LEU A 160 0.56 -2.32 13.78
N HIS A 161 0.44 -3.55 14.27
CA HIS A 161 0.74 -3.87 15.66
C HIS A 161 2.25 -3.89 15.88
N VAL A 162 2.69 -3.40 17.03
CA VAL A 162 4.10 -3.38 17.42
C VAL A 162 4.32 -4.38 18.57
N ARG A 163 5.33 -5.23 18.41
CA ARG A 163 5.79 -6.17 19.43
C ARG A 163 7.29 -6.05 19.65
N SER A 164 7.73 -6.31 20.87
CA SER A 164 9.15 -6.52 21.16
C SER A 164 9.62 -7.86 20.57
N THR A 165 10.93 -8.01 20.37
CA THR A 165 11.64 -9.26 20.06
C THR A 165 11.29 -10.40 21.05
N ASP A 166 10.96 -10.07 22.29
CA ASP A 166 10.49 -11.03 23.31
C ASP A 166 9.02 -11.44 23.16
N GLY A 167 8.34 -10.93 22.13
CA GLY A 167 6.92 -11.22 21.84
C GLY A 167 5.93 -10.38 22.66
N LYS A 168 6.39 -9.47 23.53
CA LYS A 168 5.53 -8.56 24.30
C LYS A 168 4.83 -7.58 23.35
N HIS A 169 3.51 -7.43 23.49
CA HIS A 169 2.76 -6.41 22.76
C HIS A 169 3.03 -5.02 23.36
N ILE A 170 3.43 -4.09 22.50
CA ILE A 170 3.71 -2.70 22.88
C ILE A 170 2.48 -1.84 22.57
N GLY A 171 2.00 -1.92 21.32
CA GLY A 171 0.91 -1.06 20.89
C GLY A 171 0.62 -1.15 19.40
N THR A 172 0.12 -0.06 18.83
CA THR A 172 -0.21 0.07 17.41
C THR A 172 0.39 1.36 16.85
N VAL A 173 0.96 1.30 15.65
CA VAL A 173 1.51 2.47 14.97
C VAL A 173 0.38 3.47 14.68
N ARG A 174 0.53 4.69 15.17
CA ARG A 174 -0.42 5.78 14.97
C ARG A 174 0.01 6.68 13.82
N ALA A 175 1.29 7.00 13.74
CA ALA A 175 1.86 7.88 12.72
C ALA A 175 3.35 7.57 12.52
N ILE A 176 3.91 8.12 11.44
CA ILE A 176 5.36 8.24 11.26
C ILE A 176 5.68 9.73 11.25
N GLN A 177 6.57 10.13 12.14
CA GLN A 177 7.03 11.50 12.27
C GLN A 177 8.42 11.63 11.67
N ASN A 178 8.63 12.66 10.86
CA ASN A 178 9.96 13.02 10.36
C ASN A 178 10.21 14.49 10.70
N PHE A 179 11.08 14.73 11.69
CA PHE A 179 11.46 16.07 12.13
C PHE A 179 12.74 16.60 11.44
N GLY A 180 13.10 16.03 10.28
CA GLY A 180 14.24 16.47 9.46
C GLY A 180 15.56 15.75 9.75
N ALA A 181 15.57 14.75 10.62
CA ALA A 181 16.76 13.92 10.91
C ALA A 181 16.53 12.46 10.51
N SER A 182 15.52 11.81 11.09
CA SER A 182 15.14 10.42 10.83
C SER A 182 13.64 10.23 11.00
N ASP A 183 13.13 9.13 10.43
CA ASP A 183 11.76 8.70 10.65
C ASP A 183 11.59 8.06 12.04
N LEU A 184 10.54 8.45 12.75
CA LEU A 184 10.15 7.95 14.06
C LEU A 184 8.76 7.31 13.97
N LEU A 185 8.65 6.05 14.38
CA LEU A 185 7.39 5.37 14.60
C LEU A 185 6.74 5.90 15.88
N GLU A 186 5.60 6.58 15.75
CA GLU A 186 4.74 6.94 16.87
C GLU A 186 3.80 5.77 17.18
N VAL A 187 3.98 5.14 18.35
CA VAL A 187 3.23 3.94 18.77
C VAL A 187 2.33 4.28 19.94
N SER A 188 1.03 4.07 19.77
CA SER A 188 0.08 4.20 20.88
C SER A 188 0.02 2.88 21.63
N THR A 189 0.36 2.92 22.93
CA THR A 189 0.31 1.74 23.80
C THR A 189 -1.13 1.44 24.23
N ALA A 190 -1.37 0.23 24.72
CA ALA A 190 -2.67 -0.15 25.27
C ALA A 190 -3.13 0.71 26.46
N ARG A 191 -2.21 1.44 27.11
CA ARG A 191 -2.49 2.35 28.23
C ARG A 191 -2.86 3.76 27.78
N GLY A 192 -2.77 4.05 26.49
CA GLY A 192 -3.02 5.38 25.91
C GLY A 192 -1.78 6.27 25.84
N ASP A 193 -0.64 5.81 26.38
CA ASP A 193 0.65 6.50 26.25
C ASP A 193 1.17 6.40 24.81
N VAL A 194 2.06 7.32 24.45
CA VAL A 194 2.73 7.35 23.14
C VAL A 194 4.21 7.11 23.33
N GLU A 195 4.74 6.09 22.64
CA GLU A 195 6.15 5.77 22.58
C GLU A 195 6.69 6.02 21.16
N TYR A 196 7.94 6.47 21.07
CA TYR A 196 8.60 6.74 19.79
C TYR A 196 9.76 5.77 19.57
N PHE A 197 9.80 5.16 18.39
CA PHE A 197 10.87 4.25 18.00
C PHE A 197 11.54 4.77 16.72
N PRO A 198 12.88 4.91 16.68
CA PRO A 198 13.59 5.17 15.44
C PRO A 198 13.28 4.09 14.39
N PHE A 199 12.96 4.51 13.16
CA PHE A 199 12.77 3.58 12.04
C PHE A 199 14.13 3.23 11.42
N THR A 200 14.95 2.49 12.17
CA THR A 200 16.27 2.01 11.75
C THR A 200 16.35 0.49 11.85
N ASP A 201 17.26 -0.15 11.11
CA ASP A 201 17.42 -1.62 11.12
C ASP A 201 17.74 -2.18 12.52
N ASP A 202 18.38 -1.38 13.39
CA ASP A 202 18.73 -1.78 14.76
C ASP A 202 17.51 -1.86 15.68
N VAL A 203 16.52 -1.01 15.45
CA VAL A 203 15.32 -0.90 16.29
C VAL A 203 14.14 -1.62 15.63
N VAL A 204 13.93 -1.47 14.33
CA VAL A 204 12.84 -2.10 13.56
C VAL A 204 13.38 -3.30 12.81
N THR A 205 13.43 -4.43 13.50
CA THR A 205 14.06 -5.67 12.99
C THR A 205 13.24 -6.38 11.92
N GLU A 206 11.92 -6.29 11.97
CA GLU A 206 11.04 -6.95 10.99
C GLU A 206 9.75 -6.15 10.78
N VAL A 207 9.35 -6.01 9.50
CA VAL A 207 8.04 -5.48 9.11
C VAL A 207 7.30 -6.54 8.30
N ASN A 208 6.23 -7.08 8.86
CA ASN A 208 5.38 -8.08 8.22
C ASN A 208 4.00 -7.48 7.91
N ALA A 209 3.84 -6.95 6.70
CA ALA A 209 2.58 -6.41 6.23
C ALA A 209 1.46 -7.46 6.08
N GLU A 210 1.78 -8.75 5.88
CA GLU A 210 0.76 -9.81 5.74
C GLU A 210 0.10 -10.17 7.08
N GLU A 211 0.87 -10.10 8.17
CA GLU A 211 0.43 -10.35 9.55
C GLU A 211 0.06 -9.07 10.30
N GLN A 212 0.23 -7.92 9.64
CA GLN A 212 0.07 -6.58 10.20
C GLN A 212 0.91 -6.33 11.47
N LEU A 213 2.18 -6.72 11.43
CA LEU A 213 3.07 -6.74 12.59
C LEU A 213 4.40 -6.06 12.28
N ILE A 214 4.90 -5.29 13.25
CA ILE A 214 6.26 -4.78 13.32
C ILE A 214 6.92 -5.36 14.58
N ILE A 215 8.14 -5.86 14.44
CA ILE A 215 8.96 -6.33 15.55
C ILE A 215 10.04 -5.30 15.82
N VAL A 216 10.03 -4.75 17.04
CA VAL A 216 11.04 -3.81 17.51
C VAL A 216 11.97 -4.44 18.53
N ASN A 217 13.25 -4.08 18.45
CA ASN A 217 14.23 -4.36 19.47
C ASN A 217 14.37 -3.11 20.35
N MET A 218 14.05 -3.22 21.63
CA MET A 218 14.29 -2.14 22.58
C MET A 218 15.75 -2.21 23.01
N PRO A 219 16.57 -1.15 22.83
CA PRO A 219 17.87 -1.12 23.45
C PRO A 219 17.69 -1.15 24.97
N GLU A 220 18.38 -2.08 25.65
CA GLU A 220 18.52 -2.01 27.11
C GLU A 220 19.31 -0.74 27.43
N TYR A 221 18.67 0.20 28.12
CA TYR A 221 19.38 1.33 28.70
C TYR A 221 19.94 0.85 30.03
N ASP A 222 21.27 0.68 30.10
CA ASP A 222 21.95 0.59 31.39
C ASP A 222 21.78 1.94 32.10
N GLU A 223 21.03 1.95 33.22
CA GLU A 223 20.87 3.10 34.12
C GLU A 223 22.18 3.45 34.85
#